data_AF-A0A533ZKD8-F1
#
_entry.id   AF-A0A533ZKD8-F1
#
_cell.length_a   1.000
_cell.length_b   1.000
_cell.length_c   1.000
_cell.angle_alpha   90.00
_cell.angle_beta   90.00
_cell.angle_gamma   90.00
#
_symmetry.space_group_name_H-M   'P 1'
#
loop_
_entity.id
_entity.type
_entity.pdbx_description
1 polymer ?
#
loop_
_entity_poly.entity_id
_entity_poly.type
_entity_poly.pdbx_seq_one_letter_code
_entity_poly.pdbx_strand_id
1 'polypeptide(L)'
;MKTVRICFLWHMHQPYYTDPVAGSASLPWVRLHATKAYFDMAWLAERFPTVRVTFNLTPSLLIQLKELASGSVQDLFLEHTKRPAAGLTPAERAFLLRHFFAANWSTMVRPYPRYHELLVKRGADVNGEDLERLARLFTTQELLDLQIWHNLAWFGYGMVARYPRLKALRVKDRGFTEEEKREVLALQHQAITEIIPCYRRLAEAG
;
A
#
# COMPACT_ATOMS: atom_id res chain seq x y z
N MET A 1 -32.60 23.64 21.28
CA MET A 1 -31.55 23.34 20.27
C MET A 1 -32.21 22.69 19.07
N LYS A 2 -31.79 22.99 17.83
CA LYS A 2 -32.35 22.35 16.62
C LYS A 2 -31.59 21.06 16.32
N THR A 3 -32.31 19.98 16.03
CA THR A 3 -31.73 18.70 15.62
C THR A 3 -31.50 18.69 14.11
N VAL A 4 -30.29 18.35 13.66
CA VAL A 4 -29.94 18.15 12.25
C VAL A 4 -29.73 16.66 12.01
N ARG A 5 -30.26 16.14 10.90
CA ARG A 5 -29.98 14.78 10.42
C ARG A 5 -28.85 14.84 9.41
N ILE A 6 -27.75 14.14 9.67
CA ILE A 6 -26.57 14.09 8.81
C ILE A 6 -26.43 12.67 8.28
N CYS A 7 -26.14 12.54 6.98
CA CYS A 7 -25.85 11.26 6.34
C CYS A 7 -24.43 11.32 5.76
N PHE A 8 -23.57 10.40 6.16
CA PHE A 8 -22.26 10.20 5.56
C PHE A 8 -22.34 9.02 4.59
N LEU A 9 -22.03 9.27 3.31
CA LEU A 9 -21.94 8.25 2.28
C LEU A 9 -20.51 8.22 1.73
N TRP A 10 -19.87 7.06 1.87
CA TRP A 10 -18.52 6.80 1.36
C TRP A 10 -18.59 5.87 0.17
N HIS A 11 -18.30 6.40 -1.02
CA HIS A 11 -18.20 5.61 -2.25
C HIS A 11 -16.76 5.13 -2.45
N MET A 12 -16.55 3.82 -2.34
CA MET A 12 -15.25 3.16 -2.47
C MET A 12 -15.19 2.43 -3.81
N HIS A 13 -14.39 2.97 -4.72
CA HIS A 13 -14.24 2.47 -6.07
C HIS A 13 -12.77 2.32 -6.44
N GLN A 14 -12.48 1.29 -7.24
CA GLN A 14 -11.29 1.17 -8.06
C GLN A 14 -11.71 0.67 -9.45
N PRO A 15 -11.09 1.19 -10.52
CA PRO A 15 -11.08 0.52 -11.82
C PRO A 15 -10.65 -0.95 -11.69
N TYR A 16 -11.04 -1.78 -12.65
CA TYR A 16 -10.56 -3.15 -12.73
C TYR A 16 -9.17 -3.16 -13.37
N TYR A 17 -8.13 -3.44 -12.57
CA TYR A 17 -6.73 -3.39 -13.02
C TYR A 17 -6.18 -4.76 -13.46
N THR A 18 -6.86 -5.85 -13.11
CA THR A 18 -6.44 -7.21 -13.46
C THR A 18 -6.60 -7.43 -14.96
N ASP A 19 -5.51 -7.79 -15.63
CA ASP A 19 -5.56 -8.32 -16.99
C ASP A 19 -6.03 -9.79 -16.93
N PRO A 20 -7.19 -10.14 -17.55
CA PRO A 20 -7.73 -11.49 -17.48
C PRO A 20 -6.90 -12.54 -18.23
N VAL A 21 -6.03 -12.10 -19.15
CA VAL A 21 -5.12 -12.99 -19.90
C VAL A 21 -3.84 -13.21 -19.13
N ALA A 22 -3.23 -12.12 -18.64
CA ALA A 22 -1.97 -12.21 -17.89
C ALA A 22 -2.15 -12.71 -16.45
N GLY A 23 -3.35 -12.59 -15.88
CA GLY A 23 -3.64 -12.96 -14.49
C GLY A 23 -2.97 -12.04 -13.46
N SER A 24 -2.50 -10.86 -13.87
CA SER A 24 -1.80 -9.90 -13.02
C SER A 24 -2.44 -8.51 -13.10
N ALA A 25 -2.34 -7.76 -12.00
CA ALA A 25 -2.79 -6.39 -11.95
C ALA A 25 -1.65 -5.43 -12.31
N SER A 26 -1.89 -4.55 -13.27
CA SER A 26 -0.87 -3.57 -13.70
C SER A 26 -0.50 -2.56 -12.61
N LEU A 27 -1.44 -2.26 -11.71
CA LEU A 27 -1.32 -1.19 -10.72
C LEU A 27 -1.64 -1.71 -9.30
N PRO A 28 -1.00 -1.15 -8.26
CA PRO A 28 -1.05 -1.68 -6.91
C PRO A 28 -2.20 -1.11 -6.09
N TRP A 29 -3.07 -0.30 -6.70
CA TRP A 29 -3.95 0.62 -5.96
C TRP A 29 -4.95 -0.09 -5.07
N VAL A 30 -5.51 -1.22 -5.50
CA VAL A 30 -6.42 -2.01 -4.65
C VAL A 30 -5.67 -2.49 -3.40
N ARG A 31 -4.48 -3.07 -3.55
CA ARG A 31 -3.66 -3.55 -2.42
C ARG A 31 -3.21 -2.41 -1.50
N LEU A 32 -2.72 -1.30 -2.05
CA LEU A 32 -2.18 -0.21 -1.22
C LEU A 32 -3.30 0.53 -0.49
N HIS A 33 -4.41 0.84 -1.16
CA HIS A 33 -5.57 1.47 -0.50
C HIS A 33 -6.27 0.56 0.50
N ALA A 34 -6.22 -0.76 0.32
CA ALA A 34 -6.66 -1.73 1.31
C ALA A 34 -5.97 -1.50 2.67
N THR A 35 -4.66 -1.25 2.69
CA THR A 35 -3.87 -1.11 3.93
C THR A 35 -4.03 0.23 4.66
N LYS A 36 -4.75 1.17 4.05
CA LYS A 36 -5.08 2.51 4.58
C LYS A 36 -6.55 2.77 4.40
N ALA A 37 -6.95 3.47 3.34
CA ALA A 37 -8.29 4.01 3.16
C ALA A 37 -9.42 3.03 3.54
N TYR A 38 -9.45 1.84 2.94
CA TYR A 38 -10.55 0.89 3.19
C TYR A 38 -10.49 0.33 4.61
N PHE A 39 -9.32 -0.05 5.10
CA PHE A 39 -9.17 -0.58 6.46
C PHE A 39 -9.43 0.50 7.53
N ASP A 40 -8.86 1.68 7.35
CA ASP A 40 -8.95 2.84 8.24
C ASP A 40 -10.41 3.28 8.45
N MET A 41 -11.22 3.27 7.40
CA MET A 41 -12.64 3.64 7.50
C MET A 41 -13.45 2.59 8.27
N ALA A 42 -13.18 1.31 8.05
CA ALA A 42 -13.81 0.24 8.81
C ALA A 42 -13.40 0.28 10.28
N TRP A 43 -12.10 0.47 10.54
CA TRP A 43 -11.54 0.61 11.88
C TRP A 43 -12.12 1.82 12.64
N LEU A 44 -12.37 2.95 11.97
CA LEU A 44 -13.06 4.08 12.58
C LEU A 44 -14.52 3.73 12.92
N ALA A 45 -15.24 3.09 12.00
CA ALA A 45 -16.64 2.72 12.23
C ALA A 45 -16.77 1.78 13.45
N GLU A 46 -15.87 0.82 13.63
CA GLU A 46 -15.84 -0.05 14.82
C GLU A 46 -15.62 0.75 16.12
N ARG A 47 -14.86 1.85 16.08
CA ARG A 47 -14.53 2.67 17.27
C ARG A 47 -15.59 3.70 17.63
N PHE A 48 -16.46 4.07 16.70
CA PHE A 48 -17.49 5.09 16.90
C PHE A 48 -18.88 4.51 16.56
N PRO A 49 -19.36 3.48 17.27
CA PRO A 49 -20.59 2.75 16.93
C PRO A 49 -21.86 3.61 16.99
N THR A 50 -21.80 4.79 17.63
CA THR A 50 -22.93 5.74 17.66
C THR A 50 -23.04 6.57 16.39
N VAL A 51 -22.00 6.63 15.55
CA VAL A 51 -21.98 7.38 14.29
C VAL A 51 -22.44 6.47 13.16
N ARG A 52 -23.59 6.78 12.56
CA ARG A 52 -24.12 6.02 11.42
C ARG A 52 -23.47 6.48 10.13
N VAL A 53 -22.92 5.54 9.37
CA VAL A 53 -22.22 5.77 8.11
C VAL A 53 -22.68 4.75 7.07
N THR A 54 -22.74 5.15 5.81
CA THR A 54 -23.06 4.26 4.69
C THR A 54 -21.83 4.09 3.81
N PHE A 55 -21.45 2.83 3.57
CA PHE A 55 -20.37 2.48 2.65
C PHE A 55 -20.94 1.84 1.40
N ASN A 56 -20.56 2.36 0.23
CA ASN A 56 -20.79 1.69 -1.05
C ASN A 56 -19.45 1.17 -1.58
N LEU A 57 -19.30 -0.15 -1.64
CA LEU A 57 -18.14 -0.81 -2.24
C LEU A 57 -18.54 -1.33 -3.61
N THR A 58 -17.86 -0.90 -4.67
CA THR A 58 -18.22 -1.30 -6.03
C THR A 58 -17.91 -2.78 -6.29
N PRO A 59 -18.65 -3.47 -7.18
CA PRO A 59 -18.35 -4.85 -7.54
C PRO A 59 -16.91 -5.05 -8.04
N SER A 60 -16.41 -4.11 -8.86
CA SER A 60 -15.02 -4.13 -9.36
C SER A 60 -13.98 -4.16 -8.24
N LEU A 61 -14.21 -3.39 -7.17
CA LEU A 61 -13.33 -3.36 -6.01
C LEU A 61 -13.42 -4.67 -5.23
N LEU A 62 -14.64 -5.17 -4.99
CA LEU A 62 -14.86 -6.39 -4.22
C LEU A 62 -14.25 -7.64 -4.88
N ILE A 63 -14.32 -7.73 -6.21
CA ILE A 63 -13.71 -8.83 -6.97
C ILE A 63 -12.18 -8.80 -6.78
N GLN A 64 -11.54 -7.66 -7.04
CA GLN A 64 -10.09 -7.53 -6.92
C GLN A 64 -9.58 -7.75 -5.48
N LEU A 65 -10.33 -7.30 -4.47
CA LEU A 65 -10.00 -7.59 -3.07
C LEU A 65 -10.01 -9.10 -2.78
N LYS A 66 -10.98 -9.85 -3.34
CA LYS A 66 -11.03 -11.32 -3.20
C LYS A 66 -9.87 -11.99 -3.93
N GLU A 67 -9.54 -11.55 -5.14
CA GLU A 67 -8.43 -12.08 -5.94
C GLU A 67 -7.07 -11.86 -5.26
N LEU A 68 -6.86 -10.68 -4.67
CA LEU A 68 -5.66 -10.37 -3.91
C LEU A 68 -5.62 -11.14 -2.58
N ALA A 69 -6.76 -11.30 -1.90
CA ALA A 69 -6.83 -12.05 -0.64
C ALA A 69 -6.56 -13.55 -0.85
N SER A 70 -7.08 -14.15 -1.92
CA SER A 70 -6.81 -15.55 -2.27
C SER A 70 -5.38 -15.75 -2.81
N GLY A 71 -4.73 -14.68 -3.28
CA GLY A 71 -3.45 -14.74 -3.96
C GLY A 71 -3.54 -15.21 -5.41
N SER A 72 -4.76 -15.32 -5.98
CA SER A 72 -4.94 -15.70 -7.40
C SER A 72 -4.47 -14.61 -8.36
N VAL A 73 -4.39 -13.36 -7.89
CA VAL A 73 -3.82 -12.22 -8.63
C VAL A 73 -2.78 -11.54 -7.76
N GLN A 74 -1.71 -11.05 -8.40
CA GLN A 74 -0.74 -10.14 -7.80
C GLN A 74 -0.59 -8.91 -8.69
N ASP A 75 -0.31 -7.77 -8.07
CA ASP A 75 0.08 -6.58 -8.83
C ASP A 75 1.58 -6.57 -9.13
N LEU A 76 1.96 -5.92 -10.24
CA LEU A 76 3.36 -5.83 -10.68
C LEU A 76 4.28 -5.27 -9.58
N PHE A 77 3.81 -4.36 -8.73
CA PHE A 77 4.64 -3.77 -7.68
C PHE A 77 4.91 -4.78 -6.56
N LEU A 78 3.94 -5.64 -6.24
CA LEU A 78 4.12 -6.73 -5.29
C LEU A 78 5.18 -7.73 -5.79
N GLU A 79 5.12 -8.09 -7.06
CA GLU A 79 6.10 -8.98 -7.69
C GLU A 79 7.51 -8.41 -7.58
N HIS A 80 7.70 -7.13 -7.97
CA HIS A 80 8.98 -6.43 -7.87
C HIS A 80 9.44 -6.22 -6.42
N THR A 81 8.51 -6.10 -5.46
CA THR A 81 8.86 -6.04 -4.03
C THR A 81 9.36 -7.40 -3.54
N LYS A 82 8.73 -8.51 -3.96
CA LYS A 82 9.10 -9.87 -3.50
C LYS A 82 10.48 -10.32 -3.97
N ARG A 83 10.98 -9.82 -5.10
CA ARG A 83 12.33 -10.11 -5.59
C ARG A 83 13.39 -9.69 -4.56
N PRO A 84 14.36 -10.55 -4.20
CA PRO A 84 15.49 -10.16 -3.35
C PRO A 84 16.25 -8.99 -3.99
N ALA A 85 16.57 -7.96 -3.21
CA ALA A 85 17.19 -6.74 -3.77
C ALA A 85 18.54 -7.02 -4.46
N ALA A 86 19.27 -8.03 -3.97
CA ALA A 86 20.55 -8.47 -4.54
C ALA A 86 20.41 -9.14 -5.91
N GLY A 87 19.21 -9.65 -6.25
CA GLY A 87 18.94 -10.38 -7.50
C GLY A 87 18.20 -9.56 -8.55
N LEU A 88 17.97 -8.27 -8.33
CA LEU A 88 17.25 -7.42 -9.28
C LEU A 88 18.07 -7.18 -10.55
N THR A 89 17.46 -7.45 -11.69
CA THR A 89 17.99 -7.11 -13.01
C THR A 89 18.04 -5.58 -13.22
N PRO A 90 18.82 -5.06 -14.17
CA PRO A 90 18.84 -3.62 -14.48
C PRO A 90 17.45 -3.03 -14.73
N ALA A 91 16.60 -3.73 -15.48
CA ALA A 91 15.23 -3.33 -15.76
C ALA A 91 14.35 -3.30 -14.50
N GLU A 92 14.45 -4.31 -13.62
CA GLU A 92 13.70 -4.32 -12.36
C GLU A 92 14.17 -3.21 -11.41
N ARG A 93 15.47 -2.91 -11.34
CA ARG A 93 15.99 -1.78 -10.56
C ARG A 93 15.44 -0.45 -11.10
N ALA A 94 15.41 -0.28 -12.42
CA ALA A 94 14.81 0.90 -13.06
C ALA A 94 13.31 1.00 -12.79
N PHE A 95 12.58 -0.12 -12.76
CA PHE A 95 11.17 -0.17 -12.36
C PHE A 95 10.97 0.37 -10.94
N LEU A 96 11.79 -0.05 -9.98
CA LEU A 96 11.72 0.46 -8.61
C LEU A 96 11.89 1.99 -8.60
N LEU A 97 12.94 2.52 -9.23
CA LEU A 97 13.17 3.97 -9.23
C LEU A 97 12.04 4.75 -9.91
N ARG A 98 11.43 4.19 -10.96
CA ARG A 98 10.31 4.82 -11.66
C ARG A 98 9.06 4.88 -10.78
N HIS A 99 8.75 3.79 -10.08
CA HIS A 99 7.40 3.57 -9.57
C HIS A 99 7.30 3.55 -8.04
N PHE A 100 8.39 3.27 -7.32
CA PHE A 100 8.29 3.01 -5.88
C PHE A 100 8.11 4.27 -5.05
N PHE A 101 8.20 5.45 -5.66
CA PHE A 101 7.79 6.74 -5.07
C PHE A 101 6.36 7.16 -5.40
N ALA A 102 5.53 6.24 -5.94
CA ALA A 102 4.13 6.51 -6.24
C ALA A 102 3.28 6.53 -4.94
N ALA A 103 3.42 7.64 -4.23
CA ALA A 103 2.75 8.00 -2.98
C ALA A 103 2.69 9.53 -2.89
N ASN A 104 1.88 10.09 -2.00
CA ASN A 104 1.90 11.53 -1.78
C ASN A 104 3.23 11.94 -1.12
N TRP A 105 4.07 12.70 -1.82
CA TRP A 105 5.42 13.00 -1.32
C TRP A 105 5.40 13.82 -0.03
N SER A 106 4.47 14.75 0.12
CA SER A 106 4.37 15.63 1.29
C SER A 106 4.05 14.85 2.56
N THR A 107 3.12 13.90 2.48
CA THR A 107 2.59 13.21 3.67
C THR A 107 3.08 11.78 3.85
N MET A 108 3.69 11.17 2.83
CA MET A 108 4.05 9.75 2.83
C MET A 108 5.51 9.47 2.48
N VAL A 109 6.24 10.43 1.90
CA VAL A 109 7.67 10.25 1.57
C VAL A 109 8.54 11.15 2.44
N ARG A 110 8.36 12.47 2.34
CA ARG A 110 9.14 13.48 3.07
C ARG A 110 9.14 13.32 4.59
N PRO A 111 8.07 12.84 5.26
CA PRO A 111 8.10 12.63 6.70
C PRO A 111 9.05 11.51 7.17
N TYR A 112 9.52 10.65 6.26
CA TYR A 112 10.39 9.53 6.59
C TYR A 112 11.80 9.78 6.03
N PRO A 113 12.80 10.05 6.89
CA PRO A 113 14.12 10.53 6.46
C PRO A 113 14.77 9.67 5.38
N ARG A 114 14.84 8.35 5.58
CA ARG A 114 15.45 7.45 4.58
C ARG A 114 14.69 7.42 3.27
N TYR A 115 13.35 7.39 3.32
CA TYR A 115 12.57 7.35 2.09
C TYR A 115 12.72 8.65 1.28
N HIS A 116 12.78 9.78 1.97
CA HIS A 116 13.05 11.07 1.37
C HIS A 116 14.47 11.15 0.79
N GLU A 117 15.48 10.66 1.52
CA GLU A 117 16.86 10.58 1.04
C GLU A 117 16.96 9.80 -0.28
N LEU A 118 16.26 8.67 -0.39
CA LEU A 118 16.20 7.87 -1.62
C LEU A 118 15.50 8.63 -2.77
N LEU A 119 14.44 9.39 -2.47
CA LEU A 119 13.78 10.24 -3.47
C LEU A 119 14.72 11.35 -3.96
N VAL A 120 15.43 12.02 -3.05
CA VAL A 120 16.41 13.06 -3.40
C VAL A 120 17.51 12.48 -4.28
N LYS A 121 18.05 11.31 -3.93
CA LYS A 121 19.06 10.60 -4.74
C LYS A 121 18.54 10.23 -6.13
N ARG A 122 17.27 9.83 -6.23
CA ARG A 122 16.61 9.51 -7.50
C ARG A 122 16.29 10.77 -8.34
N GLY A 123 16.35 11.97 -7.76
CA GLY A 123 15.86 13.21 -8.40
C GLY A 123 14.33 13.31 -8.38
N ALA A 124 13.77 14.48 -8.73
CA ALA A 124 12.31 14.71 -8.71
C ALA A 124 11.63 14.46 -10.07
N ASP A 125 12.33 14.67 -11.18
CA ASP A 125 11.86 14.31 -12.52
C ASP A 125 12.63 13.11 -13.03
N VAL A 126 11.94 12.16 -13.66
CA VAL A 126 12.53 10.97 -14.31
C VAL A 126 12.06 10.83 -15.76
N ASN A 127 11.35 11.84 -16.27
CA ASN A 127 10.97 11.88 -17.67
C ASN A 127 12.21 12.19 -18.50
N GLY A 128 12.53 11.31 -19.46
CA GLY A 128 13.72 11.43 -20.30
C GLY A 128 15.03 10.94 -19.66
N GLU A 129 15.01 10.47 -18.41
CA GLU A 129 16.20 9.88 -17.79
C GLU A 129 16.41 8.41 -18.17
N ASP A 130 17.68 8.05 -18.39
CA ASP A 130 18.12 6.65 -18.43
C ASP A 130 18.15 6.09 -16.99
N LEU A 131 17.01 5.53 -16.59
CA LEU A 131 16.81 4.95 -15.26
C LEU A 131 17.67 3.72 -15.01
N GLU A 132 18.07 2.97 -16.04
CA GLU A 132 18.96 1.83 -15.85
C GLU A 132 20.36 2.30 -15.46
N ARG A 133 20.83 3.38 -16.08
CA ARG A 133 22.09 4.01 -15.69
C ARG A 133 22.01 4.60 -14.29
N LEU A 134 20.93 5.33 -13.97
CA LEU A 134 20.72 5.88 -12.62
C LEU A 134 20.66 4.77 -11.56
N ALA A 135 19.97 3.67 -11.85
CA ALA A 135 19.85 2.53 -10.96
C ALA A 135 21.19 1.93 -10.57
N ARG A 136 22.23 2.02 -11.41
CA ARG A 136 23.60 1.55 -11.05
C ARG A 136 24.20 2.32 -9.88
N LEU A 137 23.77 3.55 -9.62
CA LEU A 137 24.22 4.36 -8.49
C LEU A 137 23.58 3.95 -7.16
N PHE A 138 22.52 3.13 -7.21
CA PHE A 138 21.86 2.59 -6.01
C PHE A 138 22.51 1.27 -5.59
N THR A 139 22.87 1.21 -4.33
CA THR A 139 23.35 0.00 -3.65
C THR A 139 22.21 -0.99 -3.44
N THR A 140 22.54 -2.25 -3.19
CA THR A 140 21.56 -3.29 -2.84
C THR A 140 20.72 -2.91 -1.62
N GLN A 141 21.35 -2.36 -0.57
CA GLN A 141 20.64 -1.96 0.64
C GLN A 141 19.68 -0.79 0.40
N GLU A 142 20.05 0.18 -0.45
CA GLU A 142 19.15 1.28 -0.81
C GLU A 142 17.92 0.81 -1.58
N LEU A 143 18.07 -0.19 -2.45
CA LEU A 143 16.94 -0.78 -3.16
C LEU A 143 16.05 -1.60 -2.23
N LEU A 144 16.64 -2.34 -1.28
CA LEU A 144 15.87 -3.05 -0.25
C LEU A 144 15.08 -2.07 0.63
N ASP A 145 15.73 -1.00 1.08
CA ASP A 145 15.07 0.06 1.85
C ASP A 145 13.93 0.70 1.02
N LEU A 146 14.15 0.94 -0.29
CA LEU A 146 13.13 1.47 -1.19
C LEU A 146 11.95 0.50 -1.37
N GLN A 147 12.22 -0.79 -1.57
CA GLN A 147 11.19 -1.83 -1.67
C GLN A 147 10.27 -1.83 -0.45
N ILE A 148 10.86 -1.71 0.74
CA ILE A 148 10.11 -1.72 1.99
C ILE A 148 9.39 -0.39 2.19
N TRP A 149 10.05 0.74 1.98
CA TRP A 149 9.43 2.06 2.19
C TRP A 149 8.23 2.31 1.29
N HIS A 150 8.31 1.88 0.02
CA HIS A 150 7.17 1.93 -0.87
C HIS A 150 5.93 1.34 -0.20
N ASN A 151 6.04 0.14 0.38
CA ASN A 151 4.92 -0.56 0.99
C ASN A 151 4.57 -0.05 2.40
N LEU A 152 5.58 0.24 3.22
CA LEU A 152 5.44 0.65 4.61
C LEU A 152 4.77 2.01 4.77
N ALA A 153 5.03 2.94 3.84
CA ALA A 153 4.45 4.27 3.83
C ALA A 153 2.93 4.23 3.59
N TRP A 154 2.42 3.19 2.91
CA TRP A 154 1.00 3.06 2.58
C TRP A 154 0.13 2.61 3.75
N PHE A 155 0.66 2.04 4.84
CA PHE A 155 -0.18 1.65 5.97
C PHE A 155 -0.85 2.84 6.64
N GLY A 156 -2.17 2.73 6.83
CA GLY A 156 -3.01 3.71 7.49
C GLY A 156 -2.94 3.69 9.01
N TYR A 157 -3.65 4.62 9.64
CA TYR A 157 -3.63 4.75 11.10
C TYR A 157 -4.31 3.57 11.80
N GLY A 158 -5.31 2.93 11.20
CA GLY A 158 -5.99 1.76 11.77
C GLY A 158 -5.06 0.56 11.83
N MET A 159 -4.32 0.30 10.74
CA MET A 159 -3.32 -0.75 10.70
C MET A 159 -2.17 -0.49 11.68
N VAL A 160 -1.64 0.74 11.72
CA VAL A 160 -0.56 1.10 12.64
C VAL A 160 -0.99 1.01 14.11
N ALA A 161 -2.24 1.36 14.41
CA ALA A 161 -2.78 1.23 15.77
C ALA A 161 -2.98 -0.23 16.18
N ARG A 162 -3.41 -1.09 15.25
CA ARG A 162 -3.64 -2.52 15.51
C ARG A 162 -2.36 -3.35 15.54
N TYR A 163 -1.36 -2.98 14.74
CA TYR A 163 -0.09 -3.70 14.60
C TYR A 163 1.09 -2.77 14.94
N PRO A 164 1.47 -2.66 16.23
CA PRO A 164 2.56 -1.77 16.68
C PRO A 164 3.90 -2.00 15.98
N ARG A 165 4.11 -3.20 15.43
CA ARG A 165 5.28 -3.54 14.63
C ARG A 165 5.49 -2.62 13.43
N LEU A 166 4.43 -2.15 12.78
CA LEU A 166 4.51 -1.17 11.69
C LEU A 166 5.16 0.14 12.16
N LYS A 167 4.83 0.59 13.38
CA LYS A 167 5.46 1.77 13.98
C LYS A 167 6.94 1.51 14.27
N ALA A 168 7.29 0.34 14.80
CA ALA A 168 8.69 -0.02 15.06
C ALA A 168 9.53 -0.03 13.77
N LEU A 169 8.99 -0.58 12.67
CA LEU A 169 9.66 -0.55 11.36
C LEU A 169 9.82 0.87 10.82
N ARG A 170 8.82 1.75 10.99
CA ARG A 170 8.95 3.17 10.61
C ARG A 170 10.04 3.89 11.41
N VAL A 171 10.15 3.59 12.71
CA VAL A 171 11.19 4.16 13.58
C VAL A 171 12.58 3.63 13.21
N LYS A 172 12.68 2.36 12.79
CA LYS A 172 13.93 1.77 12.30
C LYS A 172 14.50 2.54 11.10
N ASP A 173 13.63 3.02 10.22
CA ASP A 173 13.88 3.92 9.08
C ASP A 173 14.79 3.38 7.95
N ARG A 174 15.84 2.62 8.26
CA ARG A 174 16.86 2.19 7.28
C ARG A 174 17.48 0.85 7.67
N GLY A 175 18.26 0.29 6.76
CA GLY A 175 18.99 -0.96 7.04
C GLY A 175 18.02 -2.12 7.25
N PHE A 176 16.93 -2.13 6.48
CA PHE A 176 15.94 -3.17 6.57
C PHE A 176 16.47 -4.50 6.04
N THR A 177 15.85 -5.59 6.48
CA THR A 177 16.21 -6.95 6.05
C THR A 177 15.15 -7.53 5.10
N GLU A 178 15.55 -8.56 4.35
CA GLU A 178 14.63 -9.36 3.52
C GLU A 178 13.51 -10.02 4.37
N GLU A 179 13.80 -10.35 5.63
CA GLU A 179 12.80 -10.87 6.57
C GLU A 179 11.76 -9.80 6.94
N GLU A 180 12.20 -8.58 7.22
CA GLU A 180 11.28 -7.46 7.48
C GLU A 180 10.46 -7.09 6.24
N LYS A 181 11.02 -7.27 5.03
CA LYS A 181 10.25 -7.15 3.79
C LYS A 181 9.10 -8.16 3.75
N ARG A 182 9.38 -9.42 4.07
CA ARG A 182 8.35 -10.47 4.15
C ARG A 182 7.29 -10.15 5.20
N GLU A 183 7.71 -9.66 6.35
CA GLU A 183 6.82 -9.24 7.44
C GLU A 183 5.87 -8.10 7.01
N VAL A 184 6.40 -7.06 6.36
CA VAL A 184 5.60 -5.94 5.81
C VAL A 184 4.58 -6.44 4.80
N LEU A 185 4.98 -7.31 3.87
CA LEU A 185 4.07 -7.88 2.87
C LEU A 185 3.00 -8.78 3.49
N ALA A 186 3.34 -9.56 4.51
CA ALA A 186 2.39 -10.39 5.24
C ALA A 186 1.32 -9.52 5.93
N LEU A 187 1.72 -8.41 6.56
CA LEU A 187 0.78 -7.45 7.16
C LEU A 187 -0.13 -6.79 6.12
N GLN A 188 0.35 -6.54 4.90
CA GLN A 188 -0.51 -6.04 3.82
C GLN A 188 -1.56 -7.09 3.41
N HIS A 189 -1.14 -8.34 3.24
CA HIS A 189 -2.04 -9.44 2.89
C HIS A 189 -3.10 -9.68 3.98
N GLN A 190 -2.71 -9.58 5.25
CA GLN A 190 -3.63 -9.64 6.38
C GLN A 190 -4.68 -8.52 6.30
N ALA A 191 -4.27 -7.27 6.05
CA ALA A 191 -5.21 -6.16 5.90
C ALA A 191 -6.23 -6.42 4.79
N ILE A 192 -5.79 -6.88 3.62
CA ILE A 192 -6.66 -7.18 2.48
C ILE A 192 -7.69 -8.26 2.85
N THR A 193 -7.23 -9.34 3.49
CA THR A 193 -8.08 -10.47 3.89
C THR A 193 -9.13 -10.06 4.94
N GLU A 194 -8.82 -9.10 5.80
CA GLU A 194 -9.73 -8.64 6.86
C GLU A 194 -10.82 -7.66 6.38
N ILE A 195 -10.62 -6.96 5.25
CA ILE A 195 -11.54 -5.89 4.79
C ILE A 195 -12.97 -6.38 4.61
N ILE A 196 -13.19 -7.37 3.75
CA ILE A 196 -14.56 -7.81 3.41
C ILE A 196 -15.28 -8.37 4.66
N PRO A 197 -14.67 -9.24 5.48
CA PRO A 197 -15.27 -9.67 6.74
C PRO A 197 -15.58 -8.52 7.70
N CYS A 198 -14.71 -7.50 7.80
CA CYS A 198 -14.93 -6.36 8.69
C CYS A 198 -16.12 -5.51 8.25
N TYR A 199 -16.21 -5.14 6.97
CA TYR A 199 -17.37 -4.41 6.45
C TYR A 199 -18.68 -5.19 6.59
N ARG A 200 -18.64 -6.53 6.46
CA ARG A 200 -19.82 -7.36 6.71
C ARG A 200 -20.30 -7.26 8.16
N ARG A 201 -19.39 -7.43 9.12
CA ARG A 201 -19.73 -7.30 10.55
C ARG A 201 -20.27 -5.91 10.90
N LEU A 202 -19.67 -4.86 10.32
CA LEU A 202 -20.16 -3.49 10.49
C LEU A 202 -21.58 -3.32 9.94
N ALA A 203 -21.86 -3.84 8.75
CA ALA A 203 -23.20 -3.78 8.17
C ALA A 203 -24.25 -4.53 9.02
N GLU A 204 -23.86 -5.66 9.63
CA GLU A 204 -24.71 -6.44 10.54
C GLU A 204 -24.97 -5.72 11.87
N ALA A 205 -24.03 -4.88 12.33
CA ALA A 205 -24.17 -4.09 13.56
C ALA A 205 -25.00 -2.79 13.36
N GLY A 206 -25.22 -2.38 12.11
CA GLY A 206 -25.91 -1.14 11.71
C GLY A 206 -25.01 0.09 11.73
#